data_AF-A0A957S2F7-F1
#
_entry.id   AF-A0A957S2F7-F1
#
_cell.length_a   1.000
_cell.length_b   1.000
_cell.length_c   1.000
_cell.angle_alpha   90.00
_cell.angle_beta   90.00
_cell.angle_gamma   90.00
#
_symmetry.space_group_name_H-M   'P 1'
#
loop_
_entity.id
_entity.type
_entity.pdbx_description
1 polymer ?
#
loop_
_entity_poly.entity_id
_entity_poly.type
_entity_poly.pdbx_seq_one_letter_code
_entity_poly.pdbx_strand_id
1 'polypeptide(L)' 'MCGIAGVWAESDLTPVREMIAAQAHRGPDGHGFRDQAGQGLLGHTRLAIIDPAHGQQPLDNETRSSV' A
#
# COMPACT_ATOMS: atom_id res chain seq x y z
N MET A 1 11.76 2.04 -8.61
CA MET A 1 10.80 3.16 -8.41
C MET A 1 9.58 2.56 -7.77
N CYS A 2 9.03 3.09 -6.68
CA CYS A 2 7.86 2.50 -6.00
C CYS A 2 6.61 2.32 -6.89
N GLY A 3 5.62 1.60 -6.37
CA GLY A 3 4.31 1.34 -7.00
C GLY A 3 3.19 1.55 -5.99
N ILE A 4 2.03 2.01 -6.47
CA ILE A 4 0.84 2.30 -5.65
C ILE A 4 -0.38 1.78 -6.42
N ALA A 5 -1.31 1.18 -5.69
CA ALA A 5 -2.62 0.81 -6.21
C ALA A 5 -3.67 1.07 -5.13
N GLY A 6 -4.89 1.42 -5.52
CA GLY A 6 -5.97 1.60 -4.57
C GLY A 6 -7.33 1.42 -5.21
N VAL A 7 -8.31 1.09 -4.38
CA VAL A 7 -9.72 1.03 -4.77
C VAL A 7 -10.56 1.70 -3.68
N TRP A 8 -11.62 2.38 -4.10
CA TRP A 8 -12.66 2.89 -3.21
C TRP A 8 -13.99 2.25 -3.62
N ALA A 9 -14.38 1.21 -2.90
CA ALA A 9 -15.59 0.44 -3.12
C ALA A 9 -15.91 -0.36 -1.86
N GLU A 10 -17.20 -0.58 -1.59
CA GLU A 10 -17.68 -1.48 -0.52
C GLU A 10 -17.53 -2.97 -0.89
N SER A 11 -16.96 -3.27 -2.06
CA SER A 11 -16.91 -4.60 -2.67
C SER A 11 -15.48 -5.13 -2.82
N ASP A 12 -15.29 -6.14 -3.68
CA ASP A 12 -14.05 -6.91 -3.82
C ASP A 12 -12.77 -6.06 -3.87
N LEU A 13 -11.97 -6.16 -2.82
CA LEU A 13 -10.68 -5.46 -2.66
C LEU A 13 -9.50 -6.28 -3.22
N THR A 14 -9.75 -7.50 -3.70
CA THR A 14 -8.74 -8.40 -4.28
C THR A 14 -7.92 -7.77 -5.41
N PRO A 15 -8.50 -6.95 -6.32
CA PRO A 15 -7.73 -6.36 -7.42
C PRO A 15 -6.54 -5.52 -6.95
N VAL A 16 -6.61 -4.88 -5.78
CA VAL A 16 -5.49 -4.08 -5.26
C VAL A 16 -4.29 -4.97 -4.92
N ARG A 17 -4.51 -6.16 -4.37
CA ARG A 17 -3.42 -7.10 -4.07
C ARG A 17 -2.75 -7.59 -5.34
N GLU A 18 -3.53 -7.88 -6.37
CA GLU A 18 -3.02 -8.30 -7.69
C GLU A 18 -2.24 -7.17 -8.38
N MET A 19 -2.75 -5.94 -8.35
CA MET A 19 -2.06 -4.77 -8.89
C MET A 19 -0.72 -4.53 -8.20
N ILE A 20 -0.65 -4.67 -6.87
CA ILE A 20 0.60 -4.57 -6.10
C ILE A 20 1.57 -5.70 -6.46
N ALA A 21 1.08 -6.93 -6.61
CA ALA A 21 1.92 -8.05 -7.05
C ALA A 21 2.50 -7.82 -8.45
N ALA A 22 1.69 -7.34 -9.40
CA ALA A 22 2.15 -7.01 -10.76
C ALA A 22 3.22 -5.89 -10.76
N GLN A 23 3.19 -5.01 -9.76
CA GLN A 23 4.16 -3.94 -9.56
C GLN A 23 5.36 -4.35 -8.69
N ALA A 24 5.55 -5.62 -8.29
CA ALA A 24 6.64 -6.02 -7.40
C ALA A 24 8.05 -5.59 -7.88
N HIS A 25 8.29 -5.60 -9.20
CA HIS A 25 9.55 -5.16 -9.81
C HIS A 25 9.90 -3.68 -9.56
N ARG A 26 8.90 -2.86 -9.24
CA ARG A 26 9.05 -1.43 -8.94
C ARG A 26 9.61 -1.22 -7.53
N GLY A 27 9.11 -1.97 -6.57
CA GLY A 27 9.53 -1.92 -5.17
C GLY A 27 9.86 -3.30 -4.60
N PRO A 28 11.06 -3.84 -4.91
CA PRO A 28 11.44 -5.19 -4.48
C PRO A 28 11.77 -5.31 -2.98
N ASP A 29 11.93 -4.19 -2.26
CA ASP A 29 12.37 -4.20 -0.87
C ASP A 29 11.20 -4.38 0.12
N GLY A 30 9.95 -4.26 -0.33
CA GLY A 30 8.79 -4.54 0.50
C GLY A 30 7.46 -4.12 -0.12
N HIS A 31 6.37 -4.54 0.49
CA HIS A 31 5.03 -4.09 0.14
C HIS A 31 4.15 -3.97 1.39
N GLY A 32 3.06 -3.23 1.29
CA GLY A 32 2.12 -3.04 2.40
C GLY A 32 0.73 -2.66 1.90
N PHE A 33 -0.26 -2.81 2.78
CA PHE A 33 -1.65 -2.49 2.51
C PHE A 33 -2.29 -1.78 3.71
N ARG A 34 -3.25 -0.89 3.43
CA ARG A 34 -4.03 -0.16 4.43
C ARG A 34 -5.51 -0.19 4.05
N ASP A 35 -6.31 -0.78 4.93
CA ASP A 35 -7.78 -0.82 4.80
C ASP A 35 -8.39 0.51 5.30
N GLN A 36 -9.34 1.03 4.52
CA GLN A 36 -10.08 2.25 4.79
C GLN A 36 -11.48 1.92 5.33
N ALA A 37 -11.52 1.30 6.52
CA ALA A 37 -12.76 0.95 7.23
C ALA A 37 -13.79 0.21 6.36
N GLY A 38 -13.32 -0.71 5.51
CA GLY A 38 -14.14 -1.48 4.57
C GLY A 38 -14.66 -0.69 3.35
N GLN A 39 -14.29 0.60 3.20
CA GLN A 39 -14.67 1.45 2.07
C GLN A 39 -13.65 1.43 0.94
N GLY A 40 -12.46 0.90 1.20
CA GLY A 40 -11.39 0.83 0.22
C GLY A 40 -10.13 0.18 0.75
N LEU A 41 -9.19 -0.05 -0.17
CA LEU A 41 -7.88 -0.62 0.12
C LEU A 41 -6.82 0.18 -0.62
N LEU A 42 -5.79 0.63 0.10
CA LEU A 42 -4.58 1.23 -0.46
C LEU A 42 -3.43 0.22 -0.35
N GLY A 43 -2.67 0.05 -1.41
CA GLY A 43 -1.48 -0.79 -1.45
C GLY A 43 -0.26 -0.03 -1.96
N HIS A 44 0.93 -0.48 -1.56
CA HIS A 44 2.20 0.09 -2.01
C HIS A 44 3.30 -0.98 -2.17
N THR A 45 4.14 -0.89 -3.19
CA THR A 45 5.43 -1.60 -3.32
C THR A 45 6.59 -0.62 -3.14
N ARG A 46 7.56 -0.94 -2.29
CA ARG A 46 8.62 -0.04 -1.84
C ARG A 46 9.99 -0.36 -2.41
N LEU A 47 10.61 0.64 -3.02
CA LEU A 47 12.07 0.70 -3.21
C LEU A 47 12.64 1.59 -2.10
N ALA A 48 13.40 1.00 -1.19
CA ALA A 48 13.89 1.59 0.04
C ALA A 48 15.17 2.42 -0.20
N ILE A 49 15.01 3.70 -0.56
CA ILE A 49 16.15 4.61 -0.80
C ILE A 49 16.43 5.49 0.43
N ILE A 50 15.39 6.15 0.96
CA ILE A 50 15.48 7.03 2.13
C ILE A 50 14.79 6.36 3.31
N ASP A 51 15.45 6.43 4.46
CA ASP A 51 15.08 5.76 5.71
C ASP A 51 14.66 4.29 5.49
N PRO A 52 15.58 3.41 5.06
CA PRO A 52 15.24 2.03 4.75
C PRO A 52 14.57 1.28 5.91
N ALA A 53 14.92 1.62 7.15
CA ALA A 53 14.43 0.95 8.35
C ALA A 53 13.00 1.37 8.74
N HIS A 54 12.65 2.66 8.66
CA HIS A 54 11.38 3.15 9.22
C HIS A 54 10.41 3.74 8.19
N GLY A 55 10.83 3.95 6.94
CA GLY A 55 9.98 4.51 5.88
C GLY A 55 8.99 3.52 5.23
N GLN A 56 8.43 2.58 6.01
CA GLN A 56 7.47 1.58 5.55
C GLN A 56 6.16 2.25 5.10
N GLN A 57 5.50 1.68 4.09
CA GLN A 57 4.31 2.28 3.46
C GLN A 57 3.23 1.22 3.22
N PRO A 58 1.93 1.58 3.20
CA PRO A 58 1.37 2.94 3.29
C PRO A 58 1.67 3.66 4.61
N LEU A 59 1.84 4.98 4.54
CA LEU A 59 2.03 5.81 5.73
C LEU A 59 0.69 6.03 6.42
N ASP A 60 0.69 5.91 7.74
CA ASP A 60 -0.44 6.26 8.60
C ASP A 60 -0.27 7.70 9.12
N ASN A 61 -1.38 8.32 9.54
CA ASN A 61 -1.32 9.49 10.40
C ASN A 61 -0.87 9.11 11.82
N GLU A 62 -0.64 10.11 12.68
CA GLU A 62 -0.10 9.93 14.02
C GLU A 62 -0.98 9.07 14.94
N THR A 63 -2.30 9.03 14.69
CA THR A 63 -3.26 8.23 15.47
C THR A 63 -3.57 6.88 14.85
N ARG A 64 -3.07 6.61 13.63
CA ARG A 64 -3.39 5.44 12.82
C ARG A 64 -4.90 5.25 12.62
N SER A 65 -5.67 6.34 12.52
CA SER A 65 -7.09 6.27 12.19
C SER A 65 -7.30 5.88 10.72
N SER A 66 -8.44 5.26 10.42
CA SER A 66 -8.88 4.96 9.04
C SER A 66 -9.93 5.96 8.54
N VAL A 67 -9.99 7.14 9.18
CA VAL A 67 -11.00 8.20 9.02
C VAL A 67 -10.27 9.54 9.03
#